data_AF-A0A973D5Q0-F1
#
_entry.id   AF-A0A973D5Q0-F1
#
_cell.length_a   1.000
_cell.length_b   1.000
_cell.length_c   1.000
_cell.angle_alpha   90.00
_cell.angle_beta   90.00
_cell.angle_gamma   90.00
#
_symmetry.space_group_name_H-M   'P 1'
#
loop_
_entity.id
_entity.type
_entity.pdbx_description
1 polymer ?
#
loop_
_entity_poly.entity_id
_entity_poly.type
_entity_poly.pdbx_seq_one_letter_code
_entity_poly.pdbx_strand_id
1 'polypeptide(L)'
;MSELIERLQQRNVEKRTTEVSLDGRVFHLVDDADAIRRQLSGEDLALDHGFTYRDNISTDEITPAYVCYYHDETLGEFPYVGFSAGGEFPVVRNSIKDGGFAASVSGSRRGKGSSREASPYAELCAGIHLVFAENIERIYQQNCHNLGLLTCTDLSILKRLVAGETVDLSTFTAGKDLVTCQIIQWGGLFEFNLARLQGKVDLPGPISCPGPQTISQKIFARSRVVESSSTWDESDGAKVGDAGFFRTDLRFSHEYVTPMAASFFEEKVGKGEPLNDPDTIIFFRDHLTFLEQAITPERRKMGLLETAEQLKLKQEEFAAAYDITLHGETG
;
A
#
# COMPACT_ATOMS: atom_id res chain seq x y z
N MET A 1 8.62 6.38 -25.69
CA MET A 1 7.30 6.21 -25.02
C MET A 1 6.35 5.31 -25.82
N SER A 2 6.11 5.53 -27.12
CA SER A 2 5.20 4.67 -27.93
C SER A 2 5.52 3.18 -27.85
N GLU A 3 6.78 2.80 -28.08
CA GLU A 3 7.20 1.38 -28.03
C GLU A 3 7.05 0.76 -26.62
N LEU A 4 7.26 1.53 -25.54
CA LEU A 4 7.02 1.06 -24.18
C LEU A 4 5.54 0.77 -23.98
N ILE A 5 4.66 1.69 -24.38
CA ILE A 5 3.22 1.51 -24.25
C ILE A 5 2.76 0.27 -25.03
N GLU A 6 3.26 0.06 -26.25
CA GLU A 6 2.98 -1.15 -27.02
C GLU A 6 3.46 -2.42 -26.30
N ARG A 7 4.68 -2.42 -25.75
CA ARG A 7 5.19 -3.55 -24.93
C ARG A 7 4.32 -3.81 -23.70
N LEU A 8 3.91 -2.76 -22.99
CA LEU A 8 3.04 -2.89 -21.84
C LEU A 8 1.68 -3.45 -22.27
N GLN A 9 1.08 -2.94 -23.34
CA GLN A 9 -0.20 -3.44 -23.86
C GLN A 9 -0.19 -4.93 -24.23
N GLN A 10 0.98 -5.50 -24.54
CA GLN A 10 1.15 -6.93 -24.82
C GLN A 10 1.32 -7.79 -23.56
N ARG A 11 1.56 -7.21 -22.38
CA ARG A 11 1.71 -7.97 -21.13
C ARG A 11 0.39 -8.62 -20.75
N ASN A 12 0.46 -9.86 -20.28
CA ASN A 12 -0.73 -10.52 -19.77
C ASN A 12 -1.22 -9.82 -18.49
N VAL A 13 -2.53 -9.61 -18.42
CA VAL A 13 -3.20 -9.12 -17.22
C VAL A 13 -4.57 -9.76 -17.16
N GLU A 14 -4.86 -10.35 -16.02
CA GLU A 14 -6.07 -11.11 -15.78
C GLU A 14 -6.81 -10.54 -14.57
N LYS A 15 -8.13 -10.56 -14.67
CA LYS A 15 -9.00 -10.15 -13.56
C LYS A 15 -8.94 -11.23 -12.48
N ARG A 16 -8.95 -10.83 -11.21
CA ARG A 16 -9.03 -11.78 -10.09
C ARG A 16 -10.28 -12.65 -10.20
N THR A 17 -10.18 -13.83 -9.60
CA THR A 17 -11.35 -14.68 -9.35
C THR A 17 -12.40 -13.89 -8.56
N THR A 18 -13.66 -14.14 -8.86
CA THR A 18 -14.78 -13.57 -8.07
C THR A 18 -14.94 -14.26 -6.73
N GLU A 19 -14.23 -15.36 -6.51
CA GLU A 19 -14.27 -16.17 -5.32
C GLU A 19 -13.05 -15.89 -4.43
N VAL A 20 -13.30 -15.62 -3.16
CA VAL A 20 -12.30 -15.41 -2.11
C VAL A 20 -12.50 -16.50 -1.05
N SER A 21 -11.42 -17.18 -0.70
CA SER A 21 -11.37 -18.18 0.36
C SER A 21 -10.17 -17.90 1.27
N LEU A 22 -10.14 -18.49 2.45
CA LEU A 22 -9.02 -18.41 3.37
C LEU A 22 -8.10 -19.62 3.15
N ASP A 23 -6.86 -19.38 2.74
CA ASP A 23 -5.82 -20.38 2.47
C ASP A 23 -4.66 -20.29 3.48
N GLY A 24 -5.00 -20.21 4.76
CA GLY A 24 -4.02 -20.16 5.83
C GLY A 24 -4.66 -19.82 7.17
N ARG A 25 -3.82 -19.43 8.13
CA ARG A 25 -4.24 -19.10 9.50
C ARG A 25 -4.70 -17.65 9.61
N VAL A 26 -5.47 -17.35 10.66
CA VAL A 26 -5.86 -15.98 11.01
C VAL A 26 -5.00 -15.50 12.17
N PHE A 27 -4.33 -14.37 11.98
CA PHE A 27 -3.59 -13.72 13.07
C PHE A 27 -4.50 -12.73 13.81
N HIS A 28 -4.87 -13.07 15.04
CA HIS A 28 -5.66 -12.24 15.94
C HIS A 28 -4.76 -11.28 16.72
N LEU A 29 -4.79 -10.00 16.35
CA LEU A 29 -4.06 -8.91 17.02
C LEU A 29 -4.81 -8.50 18.29
N VAL A 30 -4.60 -9.27 19.36
CA VAL A 30 -5.24 -9.09 20.68
C VAL A 30 -4.31 -8.45 21.69
N ASP A 31 -4.87 -7.82 22.72
CA ASP A 31 -4.11 -7.13 23.80
C ASP A 31 -3.66 -8.10 24.90
N ASP A 32 -3.09 -9.23 24.51
CA ASP A 32 -2.61 -10.27 25.41
C ASP A 32 -1.36 -10.94 24.82
N ALA A 33 -0.21 -10.75 25.46
CA ALA A 33 1.09 -11.20 24.94
C ALA A 33 1.17 -12.73 24.83
N ASP A 34 0.56 -13.46 25.75
CA ASP A 34 0.62 -14.92 25.78
C ASP A 34 -0.29 -15.51 24.69
N ALA A 35 -1.45 -14.92 24.44
CA ALA A 35 -2.31 -15.25 23.32
C ALA A 35 -1.60 -15.04 21.97
N ILE A 36 -0.82 -13.95 21.83
CA ILE A 36 -0.01 -13.74 20.63
C ILE A 36 1.07 -14.83 20.50
N ARG A 37 1.84 -15.12 21.56
CA ARG A 37 2.88 -16.16 21.52
C ARG A 37 2.34 -17.54 21.17
N ARG A 38 1.17 -17.89 21.69
CA ARG A 38 0.47 -19.14 21.35
C ARG A 38 0.18 -19.23 19.86
N GLN A 39 -0.35 -18.15 19.28
CA GLN A 39 -0.56 -18.08 17.83
C GLN A 39 0.72 -18.25 17.03
N LEU A 40 1.78 -17.54 17.41
CA LEU A 40 3.09 -17.64 16.75
C LEU A 40 3.72 -19.03 16.90
N SER A 41 3.35 -19.78 17.94
CA SER A 41 3.80 -21.16 18.17
C SER A 41 2.94 -22.22 17.45
N GLY A 42 1.98 -21.79 16.62
CA GLY A 42 1.16 -22.67 15.79
C GLY A 42 -0.28 -22.89 16.27
N GLU A 43 -0.72 -22.24 17.35
CA GLU A 43 -2.10 -22.38 17.84
C GLU A 43 -3.06 -21.45 17.09
N ASP A 44 -4.18 -21.98 16.58
CA ASP A 44 -5.25 -21.14 16.03
C ASP A 44 -6.22 -20.73 17.14
N LEU A 45 -6.33 -19.42 17.39
CA LEU A 45 -7.36 -18.91 18.30
C LEU A 45 -8.74 -19.04 17.66
N ALA A 46 -9.71 -19.52 18.44
CA ALA A 46 -11.10 -19.51 18.03
C ALA A 46 -11.60 -18.06 17.84
N LEU A 47 -12.59 -17.85 16.97
CA LEU A 47 -13.14 -16.50 16.72
C LEU A 47 -13.82 -15.88 17.95
N ASP A 48 -14.26 -16.69 18.91
CA ASP A 48 -14.86 -16.31 20.18
C ASP A 48 -13.87 -16.45 21.35
N HIS A 49 -12.56 -16.27 21.08
CA HIS A 49 -11.46 -16.39 22.05
C HIS A 49 -11.58 -15.55 23.34
N GLY A 50 -12.50 -14.58 23.41
CA GLY A 50 -12.75 -13.77 24.61
C GLY A 50 -11.73 -12.66 24.89
N PHE A 51 -10.54 -12.70 24.26
CA PHE A 51 -9.58 -11.59 24.31
C PHE A 51 -10.10 -10.31 23.63
N THR A 52 -9.65 -9.16 24.14
CA THR A 52 -9.88 -7.86 23.53
C THR A 52 -8.95 -7.65 22.33
N TYR A 53 -9.50 -7.28 21.18
CA TYR A 53 -8.68 -6.87 20.04
C TYR A 53 -7.95 -5.55 20.32
N ARG A 54 -6.72 -5.43 19.84
CA ARG A 54 -5.96 -4.18 19.95
C ARG A 54 -6.52 -3.13 19.00
N ASP A 55 -6.89 -1.99 19.58
CA ASP A 55 -7.20 -0.77 18.86
C ASP A 55 -5.95 0.06 18.58
N ASN A 56 -6.08 1.00 17.63
CA ASN A 56 -5.09 2.04 17.33
C ASN A 56 -3.74 1.49 16.86
N ILE A 57 -3.72 0.34 16.18
CA ILE A 57 -2.50 -0.20 15.58
C ILE A 57 -1.99 0.79 14.52
N SER A 58 -0.82 1.35 14.77
CA SER A 58 -0.17 2.32 13.87
C SER A 58 0.69 1.65 12.80
N THR A 59 0.99 2.38 11.73
CA THR A 59 2.01 1.95 10.75
C THR A 59 3.39 1.80 11.38
N ASP A 60 3.69 2.52 12.45
CA ASP A 60 4.91 2.33 13.26
C ASP A 60 4.91 1.02 14.07
N GLU A 61 3.76 0.53 14.51
CA GLU A 61 3.64 -0.78 15.16
C GLU A 61 3.78 -1.92 14.14
N ILE A 62 3.23 -1.75 12.93
CA ILE A 62 3.35 -2.72 11.83
C ILE A 62 4.79 -2.75 11.31
N THR A 63 5.34 -1.60 10.93
CA THR A 63 6.72 -1.44 10.45
C THR A 63 7.37 -0.22 11.09
N PRO A 64 8.12 -0.40 12.21
CA PRO A 64 8.89 0.69 12.82
C PRO A 64 9.84 1.35 11.82
N ALA A 65 10.19 2.62 12.05
CA ALA A 65 10.99 3.39 11.09
C ALA A 65 12.29 2.71 10.61
N TYR A 66 12.98 1.96 11.48
CA TYR A 66 14.20 1.24 11.11
C TYR A 66 13.95 0.03 10.18
N VAL A 67 12.73 -0.52 10.19
CA VAL A 67 12.30 -1.57 9.25
C VAL A 67 12.09 -0.97 7.86
N CYS A 68 11.70 0.30 7.77
CA CYS A 68 11.57 1.00 6.50
C CYS A 68 12.91 1.32 5.81
N TYR A 69 14.04 0.84 6.36
CA TYR A 69 15.32 0.80 5.64
C TYR A 69 15.36 -0.31 4.59
N TYR A 70 14.52 -1.33 4.74
CA TYR A 70 14.25 -2.32 3.72
C TYR A 70 13.16 -1.81 2.78
N HIS A 71 13.29 -2.11 1.49
CA HIS A 71 12.36 -1.65 0.45
C HIS A 71 11.90 -2.76 -0.50
N ASP A 72 12.31 -4.00 -0.24
CA ASP A 72 12.00 -5.20 -1.01
C ASP A 72 11.23 -6.22 -0.15
N GLU A 73 11.10 -7.45 -0.63
CA GLU A 73 10.37 -8.54 0.06
C GLU A 73 10.94 -8.89 1.44
N THR A 74 12.15 -8.43 1.79
CA THR A 74 12.71 -8.55 3.15
C THR A 74 11.80 -7.90 4.19
N LEU A 75 10.97 -6.93 3.79
CA LEU A 75 9.95 -6.34 4.66
C LEU A 75 8.98 -7.39 5.24
N GLY A 76 8.72 -8.49 4.52
CA GLY A 76 7.88 -9.59 5.00
C GLY A 76 8.40 -10.28 6.25
N GLU A 77 9.65 -10.07 6.63
CA GLU A 77 10.24 -10.62 7.85
C GLU A 77 9.89 -9.81 9.10
N PHE A 78 9.33 -8.61 8.97
CA PHE A 78 9.16 -7.67 10.07
C PHE A 78 7.72 -7.19 10.41
N PRO A 79 6.61 -7.67 9.81
CA PRO A 79 5.30 -7.17 10.21
C PRO A 79 5.06 -7.34 11.71
N TYR A 80 4.56 -6.27 12.33
CA TYR A 80 4.18 -6.17 13.74
C TYR A 80 5.33 -6.27 14.75
N VAL A 81 6.61 -6.14 14.37
CA VAL A 81 7.71 -6.12 15.36
C VAL A 81 7.65 -4.92 16.31
N GLY A 82 6.87 -3.88 15.98
CA GLY A 82 6.57 -2.78 16.88
C GLY A 82 5.27 -2.94 17.67
N PHE A 83 4.51 -4.00 17.44
CA PHE A 83 3.21 -4.24 18.07
C PHE A 83 3.37 -4.58 19.55
N SER A 84 2.62 -3.86 20.38
CA SER A 84 2.57 -4.07 21.83
C SER A 84 1.24 -4.69 22.25
N ALA A 85 1.32 -5.76 23.04
CA ALA A 85 0.19 -6.45 23.67
C ALA A 85 0.50 -6.64 25.15
N GLY A 86 -0.39 -6.17 26.04
CA GLY A 86 -0.16 -6.23 27.48
C GLY A 86 1.11 -5.50 27.97
N GLY A 87 1.64 -4.56 27.17
CA GLY A 87 2.90 -3.86 27.45
C GLY A 87 4.16 -4.60 27.01
N GLU A 88 4.03 -5.77 26.39
CA GLU A 88 5.14 -6.57 25.85
C GLU A 88 5.16 -6.51 24.31
N PHE A 89 6.29 -6.87 23.70
CA PHE A 89 6.49 -6.96 22.25
C PHE A 89 6.67 -8.43 21.83
N PRO A 90 5.59 -9.21 21.72
CA PRO A 90 5.67 -10.66 21.50
C PRO A 90 6.04 -11.07 20.08
N VAL A 91 5.94 -10.17 19.10
CA VAL A 91 6.27 -10.43 17.69
C VAL A 91 7.73 -10.06 17.42
N VAL A 92 8.48 -10.99 16.82
CA VAL A 92 9.88 -10.79 16.44
C VAL A 92 10.05 -11.03 14.93
N ARG A 93 11.27 -10.85 14.43
CA ARG A 93 11.59 -11.11 13.01
C ARG A 93 11.16 -12.54 12.62
N ASN A 94 10.59 -12.67 11.44
CA ASN A 94 10.01 -13.88 10.83
C ASN A 94 8.76 -14.46 11.52
N SER A 95 8.30 -13.91 12.66
CA SER A 95 7.15 -14.47 13.38
C SER A 95 5.89 -14.63 12.53
N ILE A 96 5.61 -13.67 11.65
CA ILE A 96 4.40 -13.71 10.79
C ILE A 96 4.63 -14.59 9.56
N LYS A 97 5.79 -14.42 8.91
CA LYS A 97 6.18 -15.16 7.71
C LYS A 97 6.22 -16.67 7.96
N ASP A 98 6.75 -17.09 9.10
CA ASP A 98 6.83 -18.50 9.50
C ASP A 98 5.49 -19.00 10.10
N GLY A 99 4.59 -18.08 10.43
CA GLY A 99 3.31 -18.37 11.08
C GLY A 99 2.23 -18.92 10.15
N GLY A 100 2.40 -18.83 8.82
CA GLY A 100 1.43 -19.33 7.84
C GLY A 100 0.10 -18.58 7.87
N PHE A 101 0.13 -17.29 8.20
CA PHE A 101 -1.06 -16.45 8.29
C PHE A 101 -1.46 -15.88 6.91
N ALA A 102 -2.69 -16.16 6.51
CA ALA A 102 -3.33 -15.61 5.30
C ALA A 102 -4.14 -14.34 5.60
N ALA A 103 -4.63 -14.23 6.85
CA ALA A 103 -5.46 -13.12 7.29
C ALA A 103 -4.94 -12.54 8.60
N SER A 104 -5.28 -11.27 8.87
CA SER A 104 -5.08 -10.66 10.19
C SER A 104 -6.29 -9.83 10.59
N VAL A 105 -6.61 -9.84 11.88
CA VAL A 105 -7.77 -9.14 12.44
C VAL A 105 -7.39 -8.31 13.66
N SER A 106 -7.87 -7.08 13.73
CA SER A 106 -7.64 -6.15 14.84
C SER A 106 -8.92 -5.42 15.26
N GLY A 107 -8.80 -4.55 16.25
CA GLY A 107 -9.89 -3.69 16.71
C GLY A 107 -10.04 -2.47 15.81
N SER A 108 -10.43 -1.35 16.41
CA SER A 108 -10.66 -0.07 15.76
C SER A 108 -9.37 0.67 15.38
N ARG A 109 -9.45 1.49 14.31
CA ARG A 109 -8.39 2.43 13.86
C ARG A 109 -7.06 1.76 13.45
N ARG A 110 -7.14 0.68 12.67
CA ARG A 110 -5.97 0.01 12.11
C ARG A 110 -5.29 0.88 11.03
N GLY A 111 -3.97 0.94 11.07
CA GLY A 111 -3.14 1.64 10.09
C GLY A 111 -3.04 3.15 10.32
N LYS A 112 -3.16 3.61 11.57
CA LYS A 112 -3.05 5.05 11.88
C LYS A 112 -1.62 5.56 11.74
N GLY A 113 -1.49 6.87 11.54
CA GLY A 113 -0.20 7.55 11.53
C GLY A 113 0.31 7.79 10.11
N SER A 114 1.60 7.57 9.91
CA SER A 114 2.28 7.90 8.66
C SER A 114 1.82 7.05 7.48
N SER A 115 1.80 7.66 6.28
CA SER A 115 1.44 7.00 5.02
C SER A 115 2.57 6.07 4.54
N ARG A 116 2.75 4.93 5.21
CA ARG A 116 3.75 3.93 4.85
C ARG A 116 3.13 2.81 4.04
N GLU A 117 3.36 2.80 2.73
CA GLU A 117 3.02 1.65 1.88
C GLU A 117 3.83 0.40 2.27
N ALA A 118 4.99 0.60 2.90
CA ALA A 118 5.79 -0.47 3.49
C ALA A 118 5.04 -1.32 4.53
N SER A 119 4.04 -0.78 5.24
CA SER A 119 3.29 -1.55 6.25
C SER A 119 2.41 -2.64 5.61
N PRO A 120 1.46 -2.33 4.69
CA PRO A 120 0.72 -3.36 4.00
C PRO A 120 1.58 -4.21 3.06
N TYR A 121 2.67 -3.67 2.51
CA TYR A 121 3.59 -4.48 1.70
C TYR A 121 4.32 -5.52 2.56
N ALA A 122 4.75 -5.17 3.78
CA ALA A 122 5.31 -6.13 4.72
C ALA A 122 4.31 -7.25 5.05
N GLU A 123 3.04 -6.91 5.31
CA GLU A 123 1.97 -7.90 5.55
C GLU A 123 1.81 -8.84 4.35
N LEU A 124 1.77 -8.30 3.13
CA LEU A 124 1.69 -9.06 1.89
C LEU A 124 2.88 -10.01 1.72
N CYS A 125 4.11 -9.52 1.87
CA CYS A 125 5.33 -10.31 1.76
C CYS A 125 5.46 -11.40 2.84
N ALA A 126 4.70 -11.28 3.94
CA ALA A 126 4.59 -12.30 4.98
C ALA A 126 3.47 -13.32 4.74
N GLY A 127 2.69 -13.18 3.66
CA GLY A 127 1.59 -14.08 3.28
C GLY A 127 0.18 -13.55 3.58
N ILE A 128 0.05 -12.42 4.29
CA ILE A 128 -1.25 -11.85 4.62
C ILE A 128 -1.81 -11.10 3.41
N HIS A 129 -2.96 -11.55 2.91
CA HIS A 129 -3.68 -10.89 1.82
C HIS A 129 -5.11 -10.50 2.21
N LEU A 130 -5.58 -10.91 3.39
CA LEU A 130 -6.86 -10.49 3.98
C LEU A 130 -6.65 -9.69 5.26
N VAL A 131 -7.18 -8.47 5.30
CA VAL A 131 -7.07 -7.54 6.43
C VAL A 131 -8.45 -7.21 6.98
N PHE A 132 -8.69 -7.62 8.22
CA PHE A 132 -9.92 -7.35 8.96
C PHE A 132 -9.65 -6.39 10.12
N ALA A 133 -10.61 -5.50 10.38
CA ALA A 133 -10.62 -4.63 11.54
C ALA A 133 -12.02 -4.06 11.75
N GLU A 134 -12.36 -3.59 12.95
CA GLU A 134 -13.62 -2.83 13.15
C GLU A 134 -13.63 -1.53 12.32
N ASN A 135 -12.47 -0.90 12.22
CA ASN A 135 -12.26 0.29 11.39
C ASN A 135 -10.81 0.34 10.87
N ILE A 136 -10.66 0.76 9.61
CA ILE A 136 -9.38 0.85 8.91
C ILE A 136 -9.16 2.30 8.46
N GLU A 137 -7.99 2.84 8.75
CA GLU A 137 -7.62 4.20 8.37
C GLU A 137 -7.48 4.31 6.83
N ARG A 138 -8.02 5.39 6.28
CA ARG A 138 -8.26 5.53 4.83
C ARG A 138 -7.02 5.32 3.97
N ILE A 139 -5.89 5.91 4.35
CA ILE A 139 -4.64 5.85 3.58
C ILE A 139 -4.08 4.43 3.59
N TYR A 140 -4.04 3.78 4.76
CA TYR A 140 -3.59 2.39 4.86
C TYR A 140 -4.51 1.47 4.04
N GLN A 141 -5.83 1.63 4.11
CA GLN A 141 -6.76 0.87 3.28
C GLN A 141 -6.50 1.06 1.77
N GLN A 142 -6.22 2.29 1.34
CA GLN A 142 -5.90 2.57 -0.06
C GLN A 142 -4.59 1.88 -0.48
N ASN A 143 -3.56 1.93 0.35
CA ASN A 143 -2.30 1.21 0.10
C ASN A 143 -2.52 -0.30 0.03
N CYS A 144 -3.36 -0.87 0.90
CA CYS A 144 -3.77 -2.27 0.80
C CYS A 144 -4.34 -2.59 -0.58
N HIS A 145 -5.30 -1.80 -1.06
CA HIS A 145 -5.91 -2.04 -2.37
C HIS A 145 -4.92 -1.86 -3.53
N ASN A 146 -4.03 -0.86 -3.44
CA ASN A 146 -3.01 -0.62 -4.46
C ASN A 146 -2.04 -1.80 -4.60
N LEU A 147 -1.68 -2.43 -3.48
CA LEU A 147 -0.83 -3.62 -3.42
C LEU A 147 -1.60 -4.92 -3.68
N GLY A 148 -2.93 -4.88 -3.65
CA GLY A 148 -3.79 -6.04 -3.88
C GLY A 148 -4.24 -6.79 -2.60
N LEU A 149 -4.00 -6.28 -1.40
CA LEU A 149 -4.63 -6.84 -0.20
C LEU A 149 -6.13 -6.50 -0.17
N LEU A 150 -6.94 -7.45 0.29
CA LEU A 150 -8.37 -7.24 0.51
C LEU A 150 -8.61 -6.78 1.94
N THR A 151 -9.42 -5.74 2.10
CA THR A 151 -9.77 -5.21 3.42
C THR A 151 -11.27 -5.34 3.68
N CYS A 152 -11.68 -5.77 4.87
CA CYS A 152 -13.09 -5.86 5.23
C CYS A 152 -13.32 -5.45 6.68
N THR A 153 -14.39 -4.67 6.92
CA THR A 153 -14.80 -4.25 8.27
C THR A 153 -15.96 -5.08 8.83
N ASP A 154 -16.48 -6.04 8.05
CA ASP A 154 -17.53 -6.95 8.48
C ASP A 154 -16.92 -8.28 8.93
N LEU A 155 -16.80 -8.46 10.25
CA LEU A 155 -16.24 -9.69 10.84
C LEU A 155 -17.13 -10.91 10.64
N SER A 156 -18.38 -10.76 10.19
CA SER A 156 -19.20 -11.92 9.78
C SER A 156 -18.62 -12.61 8.54
N ILE A 157 -17.93 -11.87 7.67
CA ILE A 157 -17.24 -12.41 6.50
C ILE A 157 -16.02 -13.24 6.94
N LEU A 158 -15.27 -12.78 7.93
CA LEU A 158 -14.19 -13.55 8.54
C LEU A 158 -14.71 -14.88 9.13
N LYS A 159 -15.87 -14.86 9.81
CA LYS A 159 -16.51 -16.07 10.34
C LYS A 159 -16.80 -17.11 9.27
N ARG A 160 -17.34 -16.67 8.13
CA ARG A 160 -17.65 -17.54 6.98
C ARG A 160 -16.38 -18.13 6.37
N LEU A 161 -15.36 -17.30 6.16
CA LEU A 161 -14.07 -17.74 5.62
C LEU A 161 -13.37 -18.78 6.52
N VAL A 162 -13.36 -18.57 7.83
CA VAL A 162 -12.80 -19.55 8.81
C VAL A 162 -13.62 -20.85 8.85
N ALA A 163 -14.93 -20.79 8.58
CA ALA A 163 -15.77 -21.98 8.42
C ALA A 163 -15.51 -22.74 7.10
N GLY A 164 -14.57 -22.27 6.26
CA GLY A 164 -14.24 -22.87 4.97
C GLY A 164 -15.17 -22.45 3.83
N GLU A 165 -16.03 -21.44 4.04
CA GLU A 165 -16.85 -20.90 2.96
C GLU A 165 -16.02 -20.05 1.99
N THR A 166 -16.37 -20.12 0.72
CA THR A 166 -15.98 -19.13 -0.28
C THR A 166 -16.97 -17.97 -0.28
N VAL A 167 -16.46 -16.74 -0.34
CA VAL A 167 -17.28 -15.52 -0.44
C VAL A 167 -17.01 -14.81 -1.76
N ASP A 168 -18.01 -14.05 -2.24
CA ASP A 168 -17.85 -13.28 -3.47
C ASP A 168 -16.97 -12.04 -3.22
N LEU A 169 -16.07 -11.73 -4.16
CA LEU A 169 -15.15 -10.59 -4.12
C LEU A 169 -15.87 -9.25 -3.96
N SER A 170 -17.11 -9.13 -4.45
CA SER A 170 -17.94 -7.93 -4.28
C SER A 170 -18.18 -7.55 -2.82
N THR A 171 -18.07 -8.52 -1.90
CA THR A 171 -18.08 -8.29 -0.45
C THR A 171 -16.98 -7.32 -0.02
N PHE A 172 -15.82 -7.35 -0.67
CA PHE A 172 -14.67 -6.49 -0.39
C PHE A 172 -14.71 -5.15 -1.14
N THR A 173 -15.62 -5.00 -2.11
CA THR A 173 -15.80 -3.76 -2.88
C THR A 173 -17.05 -2.96 -2.47
N ALA A 174 -17.85 -3.49 -1.55
CA ALA A 174 -19.08 -2.84 -1.09
C ALA A 174 -18.81 -1.42 -0.57
N GLY A 175 -19.61 -0.46 -1.06
CA GLY A 175 -19.52 0.95 -0.66
C GLY A 175 -18.32 1.73 -1.24
N LYS A 176 -17.55 1.13 -2.15
CA LYS A 176 -16.42 1.81 -2.83
C LYS A 176 -16.83 2.36 -4.19
N ASP A 177 -16.10 3.35 -4.67
CA ASP A 177 -16.30 3.89 -6.03
C ASP A 177 -15.83 2.89 -7.10
N LEU A 178 -16.29 3.09 -8.34
CA LEU A 178 -16.04 2.16 -9.45
C LEU A 178 -14.55 2.00 -9.79
N VAL A 179 -13.72 3.04 -9.60
CA VAL A 179 -12.28 2.96 -9.85
C VAL A 179 -11.64 2.07 -8.78
N THR A 180 -11.94 2.32 -7.50
CA THR A 180 -11.45 1.48 -6.40
C THR A 180 -11.92 0.03 -6.53
N CYS A 181 -13.19 -0.21 -6.88
CA CYS A 181 -13.71 -1.55 -7.16
C CYS A 181 -12.88 -2.28 -8.22
N GLN A 182 -12.51 -1.58 -9.31
CA GLN A 182 -11.72 -2.18 -10.36
C GLN A 182 -10.26 -2.38 -9.99
N ILE A 183 -9.64 -1.48 -9.21
CA ILE A 183 -8.31 -1.70 -8.64
C ILE A 183 -8.29 -3.02 -7.87
N ILE A 184 -9.29 -3.25 -7.01
CA ILE A 184 -9.43 -4.51 -6.26
C ILE A 184 -9.65 -5.71 -7.19
N GLN A 185 -10.53 -5.59 -8.18
CA GLN A 185 -10.87 -6.67 -9.10
C GLN A 185 -9.71 -7.07 -10.04
N TRP A 186 -8.85 -6.13 -10.41
CA TRP A 186 -7.64 -6.42 -11.19
C TRP A 186 -6.46 -6.80 -10.31
N GLY A 187 -6.60 -6.64 -9.00
CA GLY A 187 -5.68 -7.17 -8.01
C GLY A 187 -4.52 -6.27 -7.63
N GLY A 188 -4.66 -4.98 -7.87
CA GLY A 188 -3.65 -3.98 -7.57
C GLY A 188 -3.74 -2.81 -8.53
N LEU A 189 -3.07 -1.71 -8.16
CA LEU A 189 -3.04 -0.49 -8.96
C LEU A 189 -2.26 -0.69 -10.27
N PHE A 190 -1.20 -1.50 -10.27
CA PHE A 190 -0.40 -1.77 -11.46
C PHE A 190 -1.17 -2.59 -12.49
N GLU A 191 -1.77 -3.69 -12.05
CA GLU A 191 -2.58 -4.60 -12.86
C GLU A 191 -3.79 -3.85 -13.43
N PHE A 192 -4.47 -3.04 -12.61
CA PHE A 192 -5.53 -2.16 -13.08
C PHE A 192 -5.06 -1.16 -14.15
N ASN A 193 -3.91 -0.52 -13.96
CA ASN A 193 -3.38 0.43 -14.96
C ASN A 193 -3.00 -0.27 -16.27
N LEU A 194 -2.47 -1.49 -16.19
CA LEU A 194 -2.18 -2.30 -17.36
C LEU A 194 -3.47 -2.68 -18.11
N ALA A 195 -4.50 -3.15 -17.39
CA ALA A 195 -5.81 -3.41 -17.97
C ALA A 195 -6.44 -2.15 -18.58
N ARG A 196 -6.23 -0.98 -17.97
CA ARG A 196 -6.68 0.31 -18.47
C ARG A 196 -6.00 0.69 -19.79
N LEU A 197 -4.69 0.51 -19.90
CA LEU A 197 -3.94 0.72 -21.14
C LEU A 197 -4.41 -0.20 -22.27
N GLN A 198 -4.98 -1.36 -21.93
CA GLN A 198 -5.54 -2.34 -22.86
C GLN A 198 -7.05 -2.12 -23.15
N GLY A 199 -7.67 -1.08 -22.58
CA GLY A 199 -9.11 -0.81 -22.77
C GLY A 199 -10.04 -1.84 -22.11
N LYS A 200 -9.56 -2.58 -21.10
CA LYS A 200 -10.30 -3.64 -20.42
C LYS A 200 -11.06 -3.18 -19.16
N VAL A 201 -11.03 -1.88 -18.85
CA VAL A 201 -11.65 -1.30 -17.64
C VAL A 201 -12.79 -0.38 -18.02
N ASP A 202 -13.76 -0.25 -17.12
CA ASP A 202 -14.92 0.64 -17.25
C ASP A 202 -14.72 1.90 -16.40
N LEU A 203 -14.28 3.00 -17.00
CA LEU A 203 -14.06 4.24 -16.25
C LEU A 203 -15.34 5.08 -16.23
N PRO A 204 -15.78 5.55 -15.05
CA PRO A 204 -16.88 6.49 -15.02
C PRO A 204 -16.43 7.79 -15.71
N GLY A 205 -17.24 8.26 -16.66
CA GLY A 205 -17.07 9.59 -17.24
C GLY A 205 -17.18 10.68 -16.16
N PRO A 206 -16.57 11.86 -16.38
CA PRO A 206 -16.64 12.96 -15.43
C PRO A 206 -18.09 13.40 -15.19
N ILE A 207 -18.42 13.76 -13.94
CA ILE A 207 -19.77 14.21 -13.58
C ILE A 207 -19.80 15.73 -13.63
N SER A 208 -20.47 16.30 -14.64
CA SER A 208 -20.66 17.75 -14.76
C SER A 208 -21.38 18.34 -13.55
N CYS A 209 -20.86 19.45 -13.04
CA CYS A 209 -21.42 20.22 -11.94
C CYS A 209 -21.39 21.71 -12.31
N PRO A 210 -22.27 22.16 -13.23
CA PRO A 210 -22.29 23.55 -13.67
C PRO A 210 -22.69 24.48 -12.51
N GLY A 211 -22.07 25.66 -12.46
CA GLY A 211 -22.35 26.69 -11.46
C GLY A 211 -21.12 27.07 -10.63
N PRO A 212 -21.30 27.87 -9.56
CA PRO A 212 -20.18 28.32 -8.73
C PRO A 212 -19.40 27.15 -8.11
N GLN A 213 -18.10 27.09 -8.39
CA GLN A 213 -17.19 26.05 -7.89
C GLN A 213 -16.23 26.61 -6.83
N THR A 214 -15.90 25.79 -5.83
CA THR A 214 -14.79 26.06 -4.90
C THR A 214 -13.44 26.03 -5.62
N ILE A 215 -12.40 26.58 -5.00
CA ILE A 215 -11.03 26.52 -5.54
C ILE A 215 -10.57 25.08 -5.76
N SER A 216 -10.86 24.17 -4.82
CA SER A 216 -10.50 22.75 -4.93
C SER A 216 -11.17 22.09 -6.13
N GLN A 217 -12.48 22.33 -6.33
CA GLN A 217 -13.19 21.79 -7.49
C GLN A 217 -12.60 22.31 -8.82
N LYS A 218 -12.24 23.60 -8.89
CA LYS A 218 -11.58 24.17 -10.07
C LYS A 218 -10.23 23.51 -10.36
N ILE A 219 -9.43 23.24 -9.33
CA ILE A 219 -8.14 22.54 -9.47
C ILE A 219 -8.36 21.13 -10.03
N PHE A 220 -9.30 20.36 -9.47
CA PHE A 220 -9.61 19.02 -9.95
C PHE A 220 -10.20 19.02 -11.36
N ALA A 221 -11.10 19.96 -11.69
CA ALA A 221 -11.65 20.10 -13.03
C ALA A 221 -10.55 20.36 -14.06
N ARG A 222 -9.68 21.34 -13.81
CA ARG A 222 -8.54 21.68 -14.70
C ARG A 222 -7.60 20.50 -14.93
N SER A 223 -7.41 19.66 -13.92
CA SER A 223 -6.44 18.58 -13.95
C SER A 223 -7.03 17.25 -14.42
N ARG A 224 -8.35 17.16 -14.62
CA ARG A 224 -9.04 15.91 -14.98
C ARG A 224 -8.53 15.37 -16.30
N VAL A 225 -8.20 14.08 -16.33
CA VAL A 225 -7.93 13.36 -17.58
C VAL A 225 -9.26 12.86 -18.12
N VAL A 226 -9.58 13.27 -19.34
CA VAL A 226 -10.76 12.83 -20.09
C VAL A 226 -10.33 12.12 -21.38
N GLU A 227 -11.15 11.17 -21.83
CA GLU A 227 -10.94 10.55 -23.14
C GLU A 227 -11.14 11.57 -24.26
N SER A 228 -10.44 11.39 -25.38
CA SER A 228 -10.55 12.28 -26.54
C SER A 228 -11.94 12.32 -27.18
N SER A 229 -12.76 11.31 -26.90
CA SER A 229 -14.17 11.19 -27.33
C SER A 229 -15.14 11.93 -26.39
N SER A 230 -14.68 12.38 -25.22
CA SER A 230 -15.53 13.04 -24.24
C SER A 230 -15.92 14.44 -24.70
N THR A 231 -17.17 14.83 -24.44
CA THR A 231 -17.67 16.20 -24.66
C THR A 231 -17.50 17.08 -23.42
N TRP A 232 -16.93 16.55 -22.34
CA TRP A 232 -16.72 17.27 -21.09
C TRP A 232 -15.53 18.23 -21.22
N ASP A 233 -15.67 19.43 -20.65
CA ASP A 233 -14.56 20.39 -20.52
C ASP A 233 -14.44 20.95 -19.10
N GLU A 234 -13.33 21.63 -18.81
CA GLU A 234 -13.04 22.16 -17.47
C GLU A 234 -14.11 23.13 -16.92
N SER A 235 -14.90 23.77 -17.80
CA SER A 235 -15.98 24.68 -17.43
C SER A 235 -17.21 23.97 -16.87
N ASP A 236 -17.34 22.66 -17.12
CA ASP A 236 -18.35 21.80 -16.52
C ASP A 236 -18.14 21.58 -15.01
N GLY A 237 -16.96 21.92 -14.48
CA GLY A 237 -16.66 21.86 -13.04
C GLY A 237 -16.49 20.44 -12.50
N ALA A 238 -16.13 20.31 -11.21
CA ALA A 238 -15.90 19.02 -10.56
C ALA A 238 -16.91 18.75 -9.44
N LYS A 239 -17.44 17.54 -9.38
CA LYS A 239 -18.41 17.14 -8.35
C LYS A 239 -17.73 16.39 -7.20
N VAL A 240 -18.11 16.71 -5.95
CA VAL A 240 -17.70 15.91 -4.79
C VAL A 240 -18.26 14.49 -4.92
N GLY A 241 -17.39 13.50 -4.73
CA GLY A 241 -17.72 12.08 -4.90
C GLY A 241 -17.50 11.55 -6.33
N ASP A 242 -17.11 12.40 -7.29
CA ASP A 242 -16.60 11.94 -8.59
C ASP A 242 -15.22 11.28 -8.40
N ALA A 243 -15.00 10.16 -9.09
CA ALA A 243 -13.75 9.41 -9.11
C ALA A 243 -13.18 9.41 -10.53
N GLY A 244 -11.87 9.56 -10.65
CA GLY A 244 -11.17 9.47 -11.93
C GLY A 244 -9.72 9.87 -11.84
N PHE A 245 -9.11 10.11 -12.98
CA PHE A 245 -7.69 10.39 -13.10
C PHE A 245 -7.44 11.89 -13.22
N PHE A 246 -6.37 12.34 -12.57
CA PHE A 246 -5.98 13.73 -12.56
C PHE A 246 -4.49 13.82 -12.87
N ARG A 247 -4.11 14.74 -13.74
CA ARG A 247 -2.71 15.08 -13.99
C ARG A 247 -2.12 15.73 -12.76
N THR A 248 -0.86 15.43 -12.48
CA THR A 248 -0.12 16.01 -11.37
C THR A 248 0.96 16.92 -11.95
N ASP A 249 0.94 18.20 -11.58
CA ASP A 249 1.90 19.19 -12.08
C ASP A 249 3.31 19.01 -11.48
N LEU A 250 3.40 18.54 -10.22
CA LEU A 250 4.65 18.26 -9.51
C LEU A 250 4.51 16.98 -8.69
N ARG A 251 5.50 16.09 -8.79
CA ARG A 251 5.57 14.82 -8.08
C ARG A 251 6.85 14.81 -7.27
N PHE A 252 6.77 14.53 -5.98
CA PHE A 252 7.95 14.52 -5.13
C PHE A 252 8.03 13.25 -4.30
N SER A 253 9.25 12.87 -3.96
CA SER A 253 9.53 11.69 -3.15
C SER A 253 10.77 11.90 -2.31
N HIS A 254 10.80 11.26 -1.15
CA HIS A 254 11.94 11.31 -0.23
C HIS A 254 12.59 9.92 -0.09
N GLU A 255 13.73 9.85 0.57
CA GLU A 255 14.63 8.68 0.58
C GLU A 255 14.03 7.43 1.22
N TYR A 256 13.00 7.55 2.07
CA TYR A 256 12.32 6.37 2.63
C TYR A 256 11.38 5.68 1.64
N VAL A 257 10.84 6.43 0.67
CA VAL A 257 9.78 5.93 -0.23
C VAL A 257 10.33 5.67 -1.62
N THR A 258 11.28 6.50 -2.06
CA THR A 258 11.83 6.43 -3.42
C THR A 258 12.38 5.04 -3.78
N PRO A 259 13.17 4.35 -2.94
CA PRO A 259 13.72 3.04 -3.28
C PRO A 259 12.65 1.96 -3.51
N MET A 260 11.57 1.98 -2.73
CA MET A 260 10.44 1.06 -2.91
C MET A 260 9.69 1.37 -4.20
N ALA A 261 9.34 2.64 -4.44
CA ALA A 261 8.67 3.06 -5.66
C ALA A 261 9.51 2.75 -6.91
N ALA A 262 10.82 2.97 -6.85
CA ALA A 262 11.78 2.62 -7.89
C ALA A 262 11.81 1.11 -8.15
N SER A 263 11.80 0.29 -7.10
CA SER A 263 11.80 -1.17 -7.21
C SER A 263 10.50 -1.66 -7.88
N PHE A 264 9.34 -1.14 -7.47
CA PHE A 264 8.06 -1.46 -8.12
C PHE A 264 8.03 -0.99 -9.57
N PHE A 265 8.58 0.17 -9.90
CA PHE A 265 8.68 0.64 -11.29
C PHE A 265 9.54 -0.30 -12.13
N GLU A 266 10.73 -0.67 -11.65
CA GLU A 266 11.65 -1.56 -12.36
C GLU A 266 11.05 -2.96 -12.56
N GLU A 267 10.32 -3.48 -11.58
CA GLU A 267 9.63 -4.78 -11.65
C GLU A 267 8.41 -4.73 -12.59
N LYS A 268 7.51 -3.77 -12.37
CA LYS A 268 6.18 -3.72 -13.03
C LYS A 268 6.20 -3.04 -14.38
N VAL A 269 7.16 -2.15 -14.64
CA VAL A 269 7.31 -1.42 -15.92
C VAL A 269 8.55 -1.90 -16.66
N GLY A 270 9.68 -2.00 -15.97
CA GLY A 270 10.95 -2.48 -16.53
C GLY A 270 12.10 -1.55 -16.21
N LYS A 271 13.27 -2.13 -15.92
CA LYS A 271 14.47 -1.35 -15.64
C LYS A 271 14.94 -0.58 -16.88
N GLY A 272 15.17 0.73 -16.72
CA GLY A 272 15.60 1.63 -17.79
C GLY A 272 14.47 2.14 -18.68
N GLU A 273 13.23 1.78 -18.40
CA GLU A 273 12.07 2.26 -19.16
C GLU A 273 11.77 3.74 -18.84
N PRO A 274 11.41 4.57 -19.83
CA PRO A 274 11.28 6.01 -19.63
C PRO A 274 10.18 6.38 -18.63
N LEU A 275 10.45 7.40 -17.82
CA LEU A 275 9.45 8.05 -16.96
C LEU A 275 8.63 9.04 -17.78
N ASN A 276 7.37 9.22 -17.39
CA ASN A 276 6.53 10.28 -17.94
C ASN A 276 6.84 11.61 -17.23
N ASP A 277 7.07 12.67 -18.00
CA ASP A 277 7.34 14.05 -17.56
C ASP A 277 8.43 14.16 -16.45
N PRO A 278 9.64 13.59 -16.61
CA PRO A 278 10.64 13.47 -15.54
C PRO A 278 11.01 14.81 -14.88
N ASP A 279 10.98 15.91 -15.62
CA ASP A 279 11.26 17.27 -15.11
C ASP A 279 10.30 17.74 -14.01
N THR A 280 9.14 17.11 -13.87
CA THR A 280 8.17 17.40 -12.80
C THR A 280 8.35 16.50 -11.58
N ILE A 281 9.32 15.58 -11.61
CA ILE A 281 9.68 14.71 -10.49
C ILE A 281 10.83 15.37 -9.71
N ILE A 282 10.66 15.51 -8.40
CA ILE A 282 11.66 16.11 -7.52
C ILE A 282 11.92 15.16 -6.36
N PHE A 283 13.16 14.74 -6.20
CA PHE A 283 13.60 13.99 -5.03
C PHE A 283 14.28 14.90 -4.02
N PHE A 284 14.16 14.56 -2.75
CA PHE A 284 14.89 15.21 -1.69
C PHE A 284 15.29 14.23 -0.59
N ARG A 285 16.26 14.64 0.22
CA ARG A 285 16.70 13.92 1.42
C ARG A 285 16.51 14.81 2.65
N ASP A 286 15.72 14.35 3.60
CA ASP A 286 15.38 15.13 4.80
C ASP A 286 15.32 14.32 6.09
N HIS A 287 15.01 13.01 6.03
CA HIS A 287 14.79 12.20 7.22
C HIS A 287 16.05 11.48 7.72
N LEU A 288 16.95 11.09 6.82
CA LEU A 288 18.14 10.28 7.11
C LEU A 288 19.45 11.07 7.08
N THR A 289 19.39 12.36 6.78
CA THR A 289 20.54 13.27 6.64
C THR A 289 21.51 13.23 7.82
N PHE A 290 21.00 13.10 9.05
CA PHE A 290 21.82 13.03 10.26
C PHE A 290 21.80 11.65 10.92
N LEU A 291 21.41 10.60 10.20
CA LEU A 291 21.27 9.27 10.78
C LEU A 291 22.56 8.77 11.43
N GLU A 292 23.72 9.02 10.80
CA GLU A 292 25.02 8.62 11.35
C GLU A 292 25.26 9.16 12.76
N GLN A 293 24.78 10.38 13.05
CA GLN A 293 24.91 11.05 14.34
C GLN A 293 23.83 10.62 15.35
N ALA A 294 22.65 10.22 14.86
CA ALA A 294 21.50 9.89 15.69
C ALA A 294 21.35 8.38 16.00
N ILE A 295 21.95 7.50 15.20
CA ILE A 295 21.77 6.05 15.33
C ILE A 295 22.45 5.52 16.60
N THR A 296 21.75 4.66 17.35
CA THR A 296 22.30 4.08 18.58
C THR A 296 23.38 3.02 18.27
N PRO A 297 24.32 2.77 19.20
CA PRO A 297 25.35 1.74 19.02
C PRO A 297 24.78 0.33 18.77
N GLU A 298 23.64 0.00 19.38
CA GLU A 298 22.96 -1.29 19.21
C GLU A 298 22.44 -1.44 17.79
N ARG A 299 21.73 -0.42 17.28
CA ARG A 299 21.21 -0.42 15.91
C ARG A 299 22.32 -0.42 14.87
N ARG A 300 23.43 0.28 15.13
CA ARG A 300 24.62 0.24 14.28
C ARG A 300 25.23 -1.17 14.24
N LYS A 301 25.34 -1.87 15.38
CA LYS A 301 25.82 -3.26 15.43
C LYS A 301 24.89 -4.24 14.69
N MET A 302 23.61 -3.91 14.53
CA MET A 302 22.66 -4.68 13.74
C MET A 302 22.78 -4.44 12.22
N GLY A 303 23.71 -3.59 11.76
CA GLY A 303 23.91 -3.29 10.34
C GLY A 303 22.90 -2.28 9.77
N LEU A 304 22.11 -1.62 10.63
CA LEU A 304 21.00 -0.76 10.17
C LEU A 304 21.48 0.54 9.54
N LEU A 305 22.71 1.00 9.85
CA LEU A 305 23.27 2.18 9.19
C LEU A 305 23.57 1.86 7.73
N GLU A 306 24.23 0.74 7.49
CA GLU A 306 24.58 0.25 6.16
C GLU A 306 23.32 -0.03 5.34
N THR A 307 22.27 -0.59 5.96
CA THR A 307 20.95 -0.75 5.30
C THR A 307 20.34 0.59 4.93
N ALA A 308 20.37 1.59 5.83
CA ALA A 308 19.83 2.91 5.55
C ALA A 308 20.62 3.66 4.46
N GLU A 309 21.94 3.47 4.39
CA GLU A 309 22.77 4.01 3.31
C GLU A 309 22.38 3.46 1.94
N GLN A 310 21.88 2.22 1.84
CA GLN A 310 21.37 1.68 0.58
C GLN A 310 20.18 2.46 0.05
N LEU A 311 19.32 3.02 0.92
CA LEU A 311 18.21 3.86 0.49
C LEU A 311 18.69 5.12 -0.24
N LYS A 312 19.73 5.77 0.32
CA LYS A 312 20.38 6.94 -0.29
C LYS A 312 20.93 6.57 -1.65
N LEU A 313 21.74 5.51 -1.72
CA LEU A 313 22.38 5.09 -2.96
C LEU A 313 21.35 4.74 -4.04
N LYS A 314 20.31 3.99 -3.70
CA LYS A 314 19.25 3.63 -4.65
C LYS A 314 18.49 4.85 -5.17
N GLN A 315 18.24 5.86 -4.32
CA GLN A 315 17.62 7.11 -4.76
C GLN A 315 18.54 7.92 -5.69
N GLU A 316 19.83 8.04 -5.36
CA GLU A 316 20.83 8.73 -6.19
C GLU A 316 21.02 8.05 -7.55
N GLU A 317 21.12 6.71 -7.56
CA GLU A 317 21.21 5.92 -8.78
C GLU A 317 19.98 6.08 -9.67
N PHE A 318 18.78 6.00 -9.09
CA PHE A 318 17.54 6.17 -9.84
C PHE A 318 17.40 7.62 -10.36
N ALA A 319 17.77 8.61 -9.55
CA ALA A 319 17.75 10.01 -9.98
C ALA A 319 18.68 10.24 -11.18
N ALA A 320 19.92 9.74 -11.09
CA ALA A 320 20.91 9.86 -12.17
C ALA A 320 20.48 9.11 -13.45
N ALA A 321 19.87 7.93 -13.31
CA ALA A 321 19.43 7.12 -14.44
C ALA A 321 18.33 7.80 -15.28
N TYR A 322 17.49 8.63 -14.66
CA TYR A 322 16.34 9.28 -15.30
C TYR A 322 16.40 10.81 -15.32
N ASP A 323 17.58 11.39 -15.03
CA ASP A 323 17.81 12.84 -14.99
C ASP A 323 16.82 13.60 -14.07
N ILE A 324 16.52 13.02 -12.91
CA ILE A 324 15.59 13.60 -11.92
C ILE A 324 16.35 14.57 -11.02
N THR A 325 15.74 15.71 -10.75
CA THR A 325 16.28 16.68 -9.77
C THR A 325 16.29 16.07 -8.37
N LEU A 326 17.46 15.95 -7.75
CA LEU A 326 17.65 15.47 -6.38
C LEU A 326 18.25 16.57 -5.49
N HIS A 327 17.49 17.03 -4.50
CA HIS A 327 17.95 17.93 -3.45
C HIS A 327 18.49 17.13 -2.27
N GLY A 328 19.80 16.88 -2.27
CA GLY A 328 20.51 16.16 -1.21
C GLY A 328 21.27 17.07 -0.23
N GLU A 329 22.16 16.46 0.54
CA GLU A 329 23.14 17.17 1.38
C GLU A 329 23.98 18.13 0.53
N THR A 330 24.01 19.40 0.90
CA THR A 330 24.99 20.33 0.36
C THR A 330 26.35 19.96 0.94
N GLY A 331 27.26 19.50 0.08
CA GLY A 331 28.68 19.29 0.42
C GLY A 331 29.41 20.58 0.77
#